data_AF-A0A090R3P3-F1
#
_entry.id   AF-A0A090R3P3-F1
#
_cell.length_a   1.000
_cell.length_b   1.000
_cell.length_c   1.000
_cell.angle_alpha   90.00
_cell.angle_beta   90.00
_cell.angle_gamma   90.00
#
_symmetry.space_group_name_H-M   'P 1'
#
loop_
_entity.id
_entity.type
_entity.pdbx_description
1 polymer ?
#
loop_
_entity_poly.entity_id
_entity_poly.type
_entity_poly.pdbx_seq_one_letter_code
_entity_poly.pdbx_strand_id
1 'polypeptide(L)'
;MTIDTPPRLAPHRTVWKWLYGVLAIAILAFVLVIIYAPPRVDMATFTWTQAAQTHDWAIQPPAQQGFQPEPLIALHNTVTHRKSKRVQSLLVARNNALVFEQYYPVRSAHDGTPMPKPFPPSADTPHQMRSITKTITATLLGTLLYQAKSPIPIPRCWTSTRTPRWLTGSKSKP
;
A
#
# COMPACT_ATOMS: atom_id res chain seq x y z
N MET A 1 -73.76 45.59 2.16
CA MET A 1 -72.29 45.75 2.09
C MET A 1 -71.69 44.46 2.64
N THR A 2 -71.53 43.46 1.78
CA THR A 2 -71.07 42.11 2.14
C THR A 2 -69.55 42.07 2.06
N ILE A 3 -68.90 41.80 3.19
CA ILE A 3 -67.44 41.64 3.27
C ILE A 3 -67.13 40.17 2.99
N ASP A 4 -66.59 39.90 1.81
CA ASP A 4 -66.06 38.58 1.45
C ASP A 4 -64.86 38.25 2.36
N THR A 5 -64.96 37.14 3.09
CA THR A 5 -63.88 36.62 3.92
C THR A 5 -62.99 35.71 3.07
N PRO A 6 -61.67 35.91 3.01
CA PRO A 6 -60.79 35.08 2.17
C PRO A 6 -60.65 33.65 2.72
N PRO A 7 -60.43 32.65 1.85
CA PRO A 7 -60.39 31.25 2.23
C PRO A 7 -59.16 30.91 3.08
N ARG A 8 -59.41 30.13 4.15
CA ARG A 8 -58.44 29.66 5.13
C ARG A 8 -57.47 28.65 4.48
N LEU A 9 -56.20 29.01 4.35
CA LEU A 9 -55.14 28.12 3.88
C LEU A 9 -54.96 26.92 4.84
N ALA A 10 -55.12 25.71 4.30
CA ALA A 10 -54.96 24.43 5.00
C ALA A 10 -53.46 24.03 5.16
N PRO A 11 -53.13 23.04 6.01
CA PRO A 11 -51.91 23.04 6.82
C PRO A 11 -50.65 22.56 6.09
N HIS A 12 -49.66 23.44 5.98
CA HIS A 12 -48.29 23.23 5.45
C HIS A 12 -47.49 22.07 6.12
N ARG A 13 -47.99 21.52 7.23
CA ARG A 13 -47.25 20.61 8.13
C ARG A 13 -47.18 19.16 7.63
N THR A 14 -48.10 18.74 6.77
CA THR A 14 -48.10 17.39 6.17
C THR A 14 -47.14 17.31 4.99
N VAL A 15 -47.03 18.37 4.18
CA VAL A 15 -46.14 18.41 3.00
C VAL A 15 -44.68 18.19 3.40
N TRP A 16 -44.22 18.83 4.48
CA TRP A 16 -42.85 18.65 4.99
C TRP A 16 -42.56 17.21 5.46
N LYS A 17 -43.52 16.52 6.08
CA LYS A 17 -43.35 15.11 6.51
C LYS A 17 -43.16 14.16 5.33
N TRP A 18 -43.91 14.38 4.24
CA TRP A 18 -43.74 13.62 2.99
C TRP A 18 -42.39 13.91 2.33
N LEU A 19 -41.95 15.17 2.34
CA LEU A 19 -40.66 15.58 1.79
C LEU A 19 -39.48 14.91 2.53
N TYR A 20 -39.52 14.86 3.87
CA TYR A 20 -38.51 14.15 4.66
C TYR A 20 -38.57 12.63 4.48
N GLY A 21 -39.76 12.05 4.33
CA GLY A 21 -39.92 10.62 4.08
C GLY A 21 -39.32 10.19 2.75
N VAL A 22 -39.58 10.95 1.67
CA VAL A 22 -39.01 10.68 0.34
C VAL A 22 -37.49 10.89 0.35
N LEU A 23 -37.00 11.92 1.03
CA LEU A 23 -35.56 12.16 1.17
C LEU A 23 -34.86 11.02 1.92
N ALA A 24 -35.46 10.52 3.01
CA ALA A 24 -34.90 9.40 3.77
C ALA A 24 -34.84 8.10 2.96
N ILE A 25 -35.89 7.82 2.17
CA ILE A 25 -35.92 6.64 1.28
C ILE A 25 -34.88 6.77 0.17
N ALA A 26 -34.72 7.97 -0.42
CA ALA A 26 -33.70 8.22 -1.44
C ALA A 26 -32.27 8.04 -0.88
N ILE A 27 -32.00 8.51 0.33
CA ILE A 27 -30.70 8.32 1.00
C ILE A 27 -30.47 6.84 1.30
N LEU A 28 -31.47 6.12 1.79
CA LEU A 28 -31.36 4.69 2.07
C LEU A 28 -31.10 3.88 0.79
N ALA A 29 -31.81 4.19 -0.29
CA ALA A 29 -31.60 3.56 -1.59
C ALA A 29 -30.19 3.86 -2.14
N PHE A 30 -29.71 5.09 -1.98
CA PHE A 30 -28.36 5.49 -2.39
C PHE A 30 -27.28 4.72 -1.61
N VAL A 31 -27.45 4.56 -0.29
CA VAL A 31 -26.55 3.77 0.56
C VAL A 31 -26.57 2.29 0.14
N LEU A 32 -27.75 1.74 -0.15
CA LEU A 32 -27.88 0.36 -0.64
C LEU A 32 -27.16 0.16 -1.97
N VAL A 33 -27.31 1.08 -2.93
CA VAL A 33 -26.61 1.01 -4.23
C VAL A 33 -25.10 1.03 -4.04
N ILE A 34 -24.56 1.88 -3.17
CA ILE A 34 -23.12 1.93 -2.89
C ILE A 34 -22.61 0.60 -2.31
N ILE A 35 -23.41 -0.06 -1.45
CA ILE A 35 -23.03 -1.33 -0.82
C ILE A 35 -23.07 -2.49 -1.83
N TYR A 36 -24.10 -2.55 -2.68
CA TYR A 36 -24.32 -3.68 -3.61
C TYR A 36 -23.65 -3.50 -4.97
N ALA A 37 -23.36 -2.27 -5.38
CA ALA A 37 -22.68 -1.92 -6.62
C ALA A 37 -21.60 -0.87 -6.32
N PRO A 38 -20.44 -1.28 -5.78
CA PRO A 38 -19.35 -0.34 -5.57
C PRO A 38 -19.01 0.34 -6.91
N PRO A 39 -18.81 1.66 -6.94
CA PRO A 39 -18.44 2.35 -8.16
C PRO A 39 -17.20 1.69 -8.75
N ARG A 40 -17.32 1.17 -9.97
CA ARG A 40 -16.18 0.62 -10.70
C ARG A 40 -15.21 1.76 -10.92
N VAL A 41 -13.95 1.57 -10.50
CA VAL A 41 -12.89 2.54 -10.79
C VAL A 41 -12.79 2.63 -12.31
N ASP A 42 -12.92 3.85 -12.85
CA ASP A 42 -12.74 4.07 -14.28
C ASP A 42 -11.26 3.82 -14.63
N MET A 43 -11.06 2.74 -15.38
CA MET A 43 -9.74 2.26 -15.81
C MET A 43 -9.03 3.30 -16.70
N ALA A 44 -9.79 4.14 -17.39
CA ALA A 44 -9.26 5.14 -18.31
C ALA A 44 -8.56 6.30 -17.59
N THR A 45 -8.96 6.59 -16.35
CA THR A 45 -8.42 7.70 -15.56
C THR A 45 -7.52 7.25 -14.41
N PHE A 46 -7.30 5.94 -14.24
CA PHE A 46 -6.47 5.43 -13.16
C PHE A 46 -4.99 5.72 -13.44
N THR A 47 -4.37 6.48 -12.55
CA THR A 47 -2.94 6.78 -12.60
C THR A 47 -2.14 5.56 -12.13
N TRP A 48 -1.61 4.77 -13.07
CA TRP A 48 -0.91 3.51 -12.79
C TRP A 48 0.44 3.67 -12.09
N THR A 49 1.13 4.78 -12.35
CA THR A 49 2.48 5.06 -11.83
C THR A 49 2.59 6.53 -11.42
N GLN A 50 3.53 6.84 -10.52
CA GLN A 50 3.79 8.22 -10.10
C GLN A 50 5.10 8.68 -10.76
N ALA A 51 5.17 9.93 -11.20
CA ALA A 51 6.36 10.42 -11.90
C ALA A 51 7.55 10.50 -10.92
N ALA A 52 8.55 9.65 -11.11
CA ALA A 52 9.85 9.76 -10.47
C ALA A 52 10.73 10.77 -11.23
N GLN A 53 11.62 11.46 -10.52
CA GLN A 53 12.60 12.33 -11.17
C GLN A 53 13.65 11.50 -11.93
N THR A 54 13.86 10.25 -11.51
CA THR A 54 14.82 9.31 -12.07
C THR A 54 14.08 8.18 -12.81
N HIS A 55 14.20 8.13 -14.14
CA HIS A 55 13.49 7.15 -14.99
C HIS A 55 14.37 5.94 -15.31
N ASP A 56 14.66 5.10 -14.31
CA ASP A 56 15.47 3.90 -14.53
C ASP A 56 14.69 2.76 -15.20
N TRP A 57 13.35 2.78 -15.10
CA TRP A 57 12.46 1.80 -15.73
C TRP A 57 11.51 2.46 -16.72
N ALA A 58 11.29 1.78 -17.85
CA ALA A 58 10.26 2.19 -18.81
C ALA A 58 8.87 1.98 -18.19
N ILE A 59 8.04 3.01 -18.18
CA ILE A 59 6.65 2.91 -17.69
C ILE A 59 5.80 2.29 -18.80
N GLN A 60 5.12 1.19 -18.48
CA GLN A 60 4.17 0.57 -19.41
C GLN A 60 2.86 0.20 -18.72
N PRO A 61 1.71 0.35 -19.41
CA PRO A 61 0.44 -0.05 -18.86
C PRO A 61 0.39 -1.57 -18.63
N PRO A 62 -0.35 -2.03 -17.61
CA PRO A 62 -0.45 -3.45 -17.25
C PRO A 62 -0.89 -4.34 -18.40
N ALA A 63 -1.79 -3.85 -19.26
CA ALA A 63 -2.27 -4.60 -20.42
C ALA A 63 -1.14 -5.00 -21.39
N GLN A 64 -0.12 -4.17 -21.57
CA GLN A 64 1.01 -4.46 -22.46
C GLN A 64 1.97 -5.52 -21.90
N GLN A 65 2.02 -5.67 -20.58
CA GLN A 65 2.86 -6.65 -19.88
C GLN A 65 2.11 -7.95 -19.51
N GLY A 66 0.89 -8.11 -20.05
CA GLY A 66 0.05 -9.28 -19.81
C GLY A 66 -0.53 -9.35 -18.40
N PHE A 67 -0.61 -8.22 -17.70
CA PHE A 67 -1.30 -8.12 -16.42
C PHE A 67 -2.78 -7.80 -16.63
N GLN A 68 -3.64 -8.49 -15.88
CA GLN A 68 -5.05 -8.13 -15.78
C GLN A 68 -5.20 -6.94 -14.82
N PRO A 69 -5.89 -5.86 -15.19
CA PRO A 69 -6.01 -4.67 -14.33
C PRO A 69 -6.88 -4.90 -13.09
N GLU A 70 -7.86 -5.80 -13.14
CA GLU A 70 -8.83 -6.02 -12.05
C GLU A 70 -8.16 -6.54 -10.77
N PRO A 71 -7.26 -7.54 -10.80
CA PRO A 71 -6.49 -7.94 -9.62
C PRO A 71 -5.62 -6.83 -9.04
N LEU A 72 -5.00 -5.98 -9.88
CA LEU A 72 -4.16 -4.88 -9.40
C LEU A 72 -4.99 -3.81 -8.69
N ILE A 73 -6.18 -3.52 -9.18
CA ILE A 73 -7.09 -2.58 -8.54
C ILE A 73 -7.69 -3.17 -7.27
N ALA A 74 -8.04 -4.45 -7.28
CA ALA A 74 -8.47 -5.14 -6.06
C ALA A 74 -7.37 -5.12 -4.99
N LEU A 75 -6.11 -5.29 -5.39
CA LEU A 75 -4.95 -5.16 -4.51
C LEU A 75 -4.79 -3.73 -3.99
N HIS A 76 -4.83 -2.73 -4.86
CA HIS A 76 -4.78 -1.32 -4.49
C HIS A 76 -5.88 -0.99 -3.47
N ASN A 77 -7.13 -1.36 -3.76
CA ASN A 77 -8.28 -1.15 -2.90
C ASN A 77 -8.13 -1.90 -1.57
N THR A 78 -7.55 -3.10 -1.57
CA THR A 78 -7.29 -3.86 -0.35
C THR A 78 -6.30 -3.12 0.55
N VAL A 79 -5.22 -2.59 -0.01
CA VAL A 79 -4.21 -1.82 0.73
C VAL A 79 -4.81 -0.51 1.26
N THR A 80 -5.56 0.22 0.42
CA THR A 80 -6.20 1.49 0.76
C THR A 80 -7.30 1.33 1.80
N HIS A 81 -8.24 0.40 1.61
CA HIS A 81 -9.42 0.26 2.47
C HIS A 81 -9.17 -0.50 3.76
N ARG A 82 -8.30 -1.53 3.77
CA ARG A 82 -8.03 -2.28 5.01
C ARG A 82 -7.19 -1.52 6.03
N LYS A 83 -6.88 -0.23 5.79
CA LYS A 83 -5.96 0.58 6.61
C LYS A 83 -4.77 -0.27 7.02
N SER A 84 -4.11 -0.91 6.04
CA SER A 84 -2.89 -1.66 6.32
C SER A 84 -1.85 -0.65 6.79
N LYS A 85 -1.80 -0.39 8.10
CA LYS A 85 -1.01 0.69 8.74
C LYS A 85 0.51 0.49 8.59
N ARG A 86 0.93 -0.44 7.71
CA ARG A 86 2.30 -0.92 7.54
C ARG A 86 2.78 -0.86 6.09
N VAL A 87 1.90 -0.73 5.10
CA VAL A 87 2.31 -0.66 3.69
C VAL A 87 2.44 0.80 3.30
N GLN A 88 3.68 1.24 3.04
CA GLN A 88 3.98 2.61 2.63
C GLN A 88 4.02 2.77 1.11
N SER A 89 4.38 1.71 0.39
CA SER A 89 4.44 1.71 -1.08
C SER A 89 4.20 0.31 -1.63
N LEU A 90 3.74 0.25 -2.88
CA LEU A 90 3.58 -0.96 -3.66
C LEU A 90 4.11 -0.70 -5.07
N LEU A 91 5.10 -1.49 -5.47
CA LEU A 91 5.72 -1.41 -6.79
C LEU A 91 5.70 -2.79 -7.46
N VAL A 92 5.32 -2.84 -8.74
CA VAL A 92 5.31 -4.04 -9.56
C VAL A 92 6.02 -3.74 -10.88
N ALA A 93 7.11 -4.47 -11.13
CA ALA A 93 7.89 -4.40 -12.35
C ALA A 93 7.97 -5.78 -13.02
N ARG A 94 7.97 -5.79 -14.36
CA ARG A 94 8.12 -7.00 -15.18
C ARG A 94 8.83 -6.64 -16.48
N ASN A 95 9.73 -7.52 -16.94
CA ASN A 95 10.45 -7.35 -18.21
C ASN A 95 11.13 -5.97 -18.35
N ASN A 96 11.76 -5.49 -17.27
CA ASN A 96 12.38 -4.16 -17.20
C ASN A 96 11.42 -2.96 -17.39
N ALA A 97 10.11 -3.20 -17.25
CA ALA A 97 9.10 -2.16 -17.26
C ALA A 97 8.40 -2.05 -15.90
N LEU A 98 8.16 -0.82 -15.47
CA LEU A 98 7.33 -0.52 -14.31
C LEU A 98 5.87 -0.51 -14.74
N VAL A 99 5.07 -1.35 -14.09
CA VAL A 99 3.66 -1.59 -14.45
C VAL A 99 2.70 -0.93 -13.48
N PHE A 100 3.06 -0.94 -12.20
CA PHE A 100 2.22 -0.40 -11.15
C PHE A 100 3.09 0.17 -10.04
N GLU A 101 2.76 1.37 -9.60
CA GLU A 101 3.47 2.05 -8.54
C GLU A 101 2.50 2.97 -7.80
N GLN A 102 2.41 2.78 -6.48
CA GLN A 102 1.58 3.60 -5.60
C GLN A 102 2.27 3.80 -4.27
N TYR A 103 2.30 5.06 -3.81
CA TYR A 103 2.75 5.47 -2.49
C TYR A 103 1.55 5.85 -1.62
N TYR A 104 1.48 5.26 -0.43
CA TYR A 104 0.36 5.43 0.50
C TYR A 104 0.76 6.35 1.66
N PRO A 105 -0.14 7.25 2.13
CA PRO A 105 0.14 8.17 3.23
C PRO A 105 0.08 7.46 4.58
N VAL A 106 0.99 6.51 4.81
CA VAL A 106 1.08 5.72 6.05
C VAL A 106 2.24 6.22 6.90
N ARG A 107 1.92 6.62 8.13
CA ARG A 107 2.93 7.05 9.12
C ARG A 107 3.86 5.91 9.50
N SER A 108 5.14 6.21 9.74
CA SER A 108 6.11 5.24 10.27
C SER A 108 5.63 4.64 11.59
N ALA A 109 6.02 3.39 11.85
CA ALA A 109 5.71 2.69 13.09
C ALA A 109 6.36 3.40 14.29
N HIS A 110 5.91 3.07 15.49
CA HIS A 110 6.48 3.59 16.74
C HIS A 110 7.88 3.02 17.06
N ASP A 111 8.60 2.52 16.05
CA ASP A 111 9.88 1.82 16.14
C ASP A 111 11.10 2.77 16.15
N GLY A 112 10.84 4.08 16.27
CA GLY A 112 11.86 5.12 16.26
C GLY A 112 12.40 5.46 14.87
N THR A 113 11.83 4.91 13.80
CA THR A 113 12.21 5.33 12.44
C THR A 113 11.71 6.74 12.13
N PRO A 114 12.60 7.64 11.68
CA PRO A 114 12.20 9.00 11.33
C PRO A 114 11.19 8.96 10.18
N MET A 115 10.17 9.81 10.24
CA MET A 115 9.20 9.95 9.16
C MET A 115 9.91 10.37 7.88
N PRO A 116 9.61 9.75 6.72
CA PRO A 116 10.13 10.23 5.44
C PRO A 116 9.79 11.71 5.25
N LYS A 117 10.73 12.45 4.67
CA LYS A 117 10.58 13.86 4.27
C LYS A 117 10.86 13.93 2.77
N PRO A 118 9.91 14.38 1.92
CA PRO A 118 8.54 14.83 2.24
C PRO A 118 7.55 13.69 2.61
N PHE A 119 6.40 14.05 3.19
CA PHE A 119 5.27 13.15 3.45
C PHE A 119 4.01 13.70 2.74
N PRO A 120 3.27 12.91 1.94
CA PRO A 120 3.45 11.48 1.68
C PRO A 120 4.74 11.17 0.90
N PRO A 121 5.29 9.95 1.04
CA PRO A 121 6.49 9.55 0.30
C PRO A 121 6.22 9.60 -1.20
N SER A 122 7.18 10.12 -1.95
CA SER A 122 7.25 10.08 -3.41
C SER A 122 8.26 9.02 -3.86
N ALA A 123 8.35 8.80 -5.18
CA ALA A 123 9.31 7.87 -5.77
C ALA A 123 10.77 8.11 -5.34
N ASP A 124 11.17 9.39 -5.25
CA ASP A 124 12.53 9.78 -4.89
C ASP A 124 12.74 9.90 -3.37
N THR A 125 11.75 9.53 -2.55
CA THR A 125 11.86 9.62 -1.09
C THR A 125 12.76 8.50 -0.56
N PRO A 126 13.80 8.80 0.23
CA PRO A 126 14.70 7.77 0.75
C PRO A 126 14.01 6.88 1.77
N HIS A 127 14.11 5.56 1.57
CA HIS A 127 13.54 4.54 2.45
C HIS A 127 14.63 3.71 3.14
N GLN A 128 14.39 3.32 4.39
CA GLN A 128 15.28 2.41 5.11
C GLN A 128 15.09 0.96 4.65
N MET A 129 16.10 0.42 3.97
CA MET A 129 16.07 -0.93 3.39
C MET A 129 16.30 -2.07 4.41
N ARG A 130 16.84 -1.77 5.60
CA ARG A 130 17.13 -2.73 6.68
C ARG A 130 17.80 -4.02 6.17
N SER A 131 17.11 -5.16 6.21
CA SER A 131 17.69 -6.46 5.84
C SER A 131 17.87 -6.65 4.33
N ILE A 132 17.24 -5.84 3.47
CA ILE A 132 17.41 -5.90 2.01
C ILE A 132 18.88 -5.66 1.61
N THR A 133 19.61 -4.87 2.40
CA THR A 133 21.05 -4.63 2.19
C THR A 133 21.85 -5.93 2.14
N LYS A 134 21.45 -6.98 2.88
CA LYS A 134 22.14 -8.28 2.84
C LYS A 134 22.05 -8.94 1.48
N THR A 135 20.91 -8.84 0.79
CA THR A 135 20.73 -9.38 -0.55
C THR A 135 21.61 -8.65 -1.55
N ILE A 136 21.74 -7.32 -1.42
CA ILE A 136 22.64 -6.51 -2.27
C ILE A 136 24.09 -6.94 -2.04
N THR A 137 24.53 -7.03 -0.78
CA THR A 137 25.89 -7.47 -0.44
C THR A 137 26.16 -8.90 -0.91
N ALA A 138 25.21 -9.82 -0.75
CA ALA A 138 25.33 -11.20 -1.21
C ALA A 138 25.42 -11.28 -2.74
N THR A 139 24.63 -10.48 -3.45
CA THR A 139 24.67 -10.41 -4.93
C THR A 139 26.02 -9.86 -5.40
N LEU A 140 26.51 -8.78 -4.80
CA LEU A 140 27.83 -8.21 -5.10
C LEU A 140 28.96 -9.21 -4.82
N LEU A 141 28.89 -9.91 -3.70
CA LEU A 141 29.86 -10.96 -3.38
C LEU A 141 29.81 -12.09 -4.41
N GLY A 142 28.60 -12.51 -4.80
CA GLY A 142 28.38 -13.54 -5.82
C GLY A 142 28.95 -13.15 -7.18
N THR A 143 28.74 -11.91 -7.65
CA THR A 143 29.28 -11.44 -8.93
C THR A 143 30.81 -11.37 -8.92
N LEU A 144 31.40 -10.90 -7.82
CA LEU A 144 32.86 -10.86 -7.66
C LEU A 144 33.47 -12.26 -7.66
N LEU A 145 32.85 -13.22 -6.97
CA LEU A 145 33.30 -14.61 -6.94
C LEU A 145 33.18 -15.27 -8.31
N TYR A 146 32.09 -15.00 -9.04
CA TYR A 146 31.89 -15.51 -10.39
C TYR A 146 32.96 -14.97 -11.36
N GLN A 147 33.27 -13.67 -11.27
CA GLN A 147 34.31 -13.02 -12.09
C GLN A 147 35.73 -13.50 -11.74
N ALA A 148 36.02 -13.74 -10.46
CA ALA A 148 37.34 -14.16 -9.99
C ALA A 148 37.74 -15.57 -10.45
N LYS A 149 36.84 -16.35 -11.07
CA LYS A 149 37.10 -17.70 -11.63
C LYS A 149 37.84 -18.64 -10.66
N SER A 150 37.72 -18.42 -9.35
CA SER A 150 38.54 -19.06 -8.33
C SER A 150 37.65 -19.83 -7.36
N PRO A 151 37.96 -21.10 -7.04
CA PRO A 151 37.20 -21.86 -6.07
C PRO A 151 37.35 -21.18 -4.70
N ILE A 152 36.23 -20.86 -4.06
CA ILE A 152 36.21 -20.26 -2.73
C ILE A 152 37.00 -21.18 -1.79
N PRO A 153 38.10 -20.73 -1.18
CA PRO A 153 38.63 -21.42 -0.03
C PRO A 153 37.63 -21.18 1.09
N ILE A 154 36.80 -22.20 1.37
CA ILE A 154 35.96 -22.24 2.57
C ILE A 154 36.89 -21.87 3.73
N PRO A 155 36.63 -20.79 4.48
CA PRO A 155 37.54 -20.39 5.53
C PRO A 155 37.67 -21.56 6.50
N ARG A 156 38.91 -22.07 6.62
CA ARG A 156 39.34 -23.17 7.50
C ARG A 156 39.26 -22.77 9.00
N CYS A 157 38.33 -21.87 9.34
CA CYS A 157 38.05 -21.39 10.69
C CYS A 157 36.76 -22.02 11.28
N TRP A 158 36.01 -22.82 10.51
CA TRP A 158 34.95 -23.69 11.05
C TRP A 158 35.49 -24.97 11.71
N THR A 159 36.80 -25.22 11.61
CA THR A 159 37.53 -26.18 12.45
C THR A 159 38.19 -25.45 13.63
N SER A 160 37.46 -24.56 14.29
CA SER A 160 37.89 -23.99 15.57
C SER A 160 37.43 -24.91 16.68
N THR A 161 38.37 -25.65 17.27
CA THR A 161 38.22 -26.42 18.52
C THR A 161 37.93 -25.55 19.75
N ARG A 162 37.49 -24.29 19.59
CA ARG A 162 36.90 -23.51 20.68
C ARG A 162 35.41 -23.78 20.75
N THR A 163 35.06 -24.87 21.41
CA THR A 163 33.78 -24.99 22.10
C THR A 163 33.62 -23.77 23.03
N PRO A 164 32.46 -23.09 23.03
CA PRO A 164 32.21 -22.02 23.99
C PRO A 164 32.27 -22.58 25.42
N ARG A 165 33.16 -22.00 26.24
CA ARG A 165 33.39 -22.30 27.66
C ARG A 165 32.22 -21.87 28.56
N TRP A 166 30.99 -22.20 28.17
CA TRP A 166 29.78 -21.95 28.96
C TRP A 166 28.94 -23.22 29.17
N LEU A 167 29.46 -24.39 28.78
CA LEU A 167 28.79 -25.68 28.97
C LEU A 167 29.33 -26.55 30.11
N THR A 168 30.36 -26.12 30.85
CA THR A 168 30.83 -26.86 32.05
C THR A 168 30.34 -26.18 33.32
N GLY A 169 29.06 -26.36 33.62
CA GLY A 169 28.52 -26.12 34.96
C GLY A 169 29.02 -27.20 35.92
N SER A 170 30.18 -26.97 36.54
CA SER A 170 30.62 -27.77 37.69
C SER A 170 29.75 -27.41 38.89
N LYS A 171 28.82 -28.30 39.25
CA LYS A 171 28.26 -28.31 40.60
C LYS A 171 29.21 -29.11 41.49
N SER A 172 30.07 -28.42 42.22
CA SER A 172 30.68 -28.96 43.44
C SER A 172 30.16 -28.15 44.63
N LYS A 173 29.28 -28.75 45.43
CA LYS A 173 29.02 -28.34 46.81
C LYS A 173 29.72 -29.36 47.73
N PRO A 174 30.36 -28.92 48.82
CA PRO A 174 30.76 -29.81 49.91
C PRO A 174 29.54 -30.35 50.66
#